data_AF-A0AA88KPP1-F1
#
_entry.id   AF-A0AA88KPP1-F1
#
_cell.length_a   1.000
_cell.length_b   1.000
_cell.length_c   1.000
_cell.angle_alpha   90.00
_cell.angle_beta   90.00
_cell.angle_gamma   90.00
#
_symmetry.space_group_name_H-M   'P 1'
#
loop_
_entity.id
_entity.type
_entity.pdbx_description
1 polymer ?
#
loop_
_entity_poly.entity_id
_entity_poly.type
_entity_poly.pdbx_seq_one_letter_code
_entity_poly.pdbx_strand_id
1 'polypeptide(L)'
;MMQPAFLLSCLLFLVLVSNLSTSRAASSSLVRSIQLDVEPYTLSEWTQNQTQTADYYLDMIDKLKQLKSPIPLRFAIPRWFDGISHTRNGVTKKLSEFVQDRGNLMIMDYVNSGTRAVRDASTEIQYALKSGTRVVVGIETMELPSEPTATYFGKSFQELENDLNFIENTFNGNASYEGVAVHDYKWYKNFTQNFTQPFSSVKRDLYVWDSDVILKESARQEFLLTCPSLRES
;
A
#
# COMPACT_ATOMS: atom_id res chain seq x y z
N MET A 1 18.39 -16.30 -10.97
CA MET A 1 18.97 -15.08 -11.58
C MET A 1 17.78 -14.19 -11.93
N MET A 2 17.51 -13.15 -11.13
CA MET A 2 16.36 -12.26 -11.33
C MET A 2 16.45 -11.60 -12.71
N GLN A 3 15.37 -11.58 -13.51
CA GLN A 3 15.44 -11.05 -14.87
C GLN A 3 15.91 -9.58 -14.86
N PRO A 4 16.94 -9.22 -15.66
CA PRO A 4 17.50 -7.86 -15.71
C PRO A 4 16.47 -6.76 -15.98
N ALA A 5 15.37 -7.10 -16.68
CA ALA A 5 14.30 -6.15 -17.03
C ALA A 5 13.52 -5.62 -15.81
N PHE A 6 13.32 -6.43 -14.77
CA PHE A 6 12.52 -6.05 -13.59
C PHE A 6 13.29 -5.05 -12.70
N LEU A 7 14.58 -5.28 -12.52
CA LEU A 7 15.50 -4.37 -11.85
C LEU A 7 15.62 -3.03 -12.59
N LEU A 8 15.61 -3.06 -13.93
CA LEU A 8 15.74 -1.86 -14.76
C LEU A 8 14.50 -0.96 -14.70
N SER A 9 13.30 -1.55 -14.62
CA SER A 9 12.03 -0.81 -14.49
C SER A 9 11.94 -0.09 -13.13
N CYS A 10 12.30 -0.78 -12.04
CA CYS A 10 12.36 -0.16 -10.71
C CYS A 10 13.40 0.98 -10.65
N LEU A 11 14.57 0.79 -11.28
CA LEU A 11 15.63 1.81 -11.31
C LEU A 11 15.17 3.08 -12.06
N LEU A 12 14.47 2.92 -13.20
CA LEU A 12 13.94 4.04 -13.98
C LEU A 12 12.91 4.85 -13.17
N PHE A 13 12.04 4.18 -12.42
CA PHE A 13 11.02 4.82 -11.58
C PHE A 13 11.63 5.69 -10.48
N LEU A 14 12.69 5.22 -9.81
CA LEU A 14 13.37 5.99 -8.75
C LEU A 14 14.17 7.19 -9.26
N VAL A 15 14.78 7.09 -10.43
CA VAL A 15 15.46 8.23 -11.07
C VAL A 15 14.43 9.33 -11.42
N LEU A 16 13.20 8.96 -11.74
CA LEU A 16 12.16 9.93 -12.10
C LEU A 16 11.56 10.64 -10.88
N VAL A 17 11.36 9.93 -9.76
CA VAL A 17 10.89 10.54 -8.49
C VAL A 17 11.95 11.44 -7.85
N SER A 18 13.22 11.06 -7.94
CA SER A 18 14.34 11.90 -7.48
C SER A 18 14.52 13.17 -8.34
N ASN A 19 14.22 13.10 -9.64
CA ASN A 19 14.18 14.30 -10.50
C ASN A 19 12.97 15.20 -10.20
N LEU A 20 11.79 14.63 -9.93
CA LEU A 20 10.59 15.40 -9.51
C LEU A 20 10.81 16.14 -8.18
N SER A 21 11.58 15.57 -7.26
CA SER A 21 11.91 16.21 -5.98
C SER A 21 13.06 17.23 -6.07
N THR A 22 13.81 17.24 -7.19
CA THR A 22 14.89 18.22 -7.45
C THR A 22 14.50 19.30 -8.47
N SER A 23 13.40 19.14 -9.23
CA SER A 23 12.85 20.18 -10.09
C SER A 23 12.18 21.27 -9.25
N ARG A 24 12.92 22.36 -9.07
CA ARG A 24 12.57 23.52 -8.27
C ARG A 24 11.49 24.38 -8.96
N ALA A 25 10.21 24.01 -8.84
CA ALA A 25 9.06 24.89 -9.11
C ALA A 25 7.72 24.31 -8.64
N ALA A 26 7.50 24.19 -7.32
CA ALA A 26 6.19 24.32 -6.66
C ALA A 26 6.42 24.29 -5.14
N SER A 27 6.02 25.34 -4.43
CA SER A 27 6.11 25.45 -2.98
C SER A 27 4.98 24.70 -2.25
N SER A 28 4.76 23.42 -2.57
CA SER A 28 3.95 22.50 -1.76
C SER A 28 4.50 21.08 -1.89
N SER A 29 5.08 20.54 -0.81
CA SER A 29 5.50 19.14 -0.77
C SER A 29 4.28 18.25 -0.56
N LEU A 30 3.46 18.06 -1.60
CA LEU A 30 2.23 17.24 -1.56
C LEU A 30 2.52 15.74 -1.44
N VAL A 31 3.68 15.28 -1.91
CA VAL A 31 4.06 13.86 -1.83
C VAL A 31 4.75 13.58 -0.49
N ARG A 32 4.09 12.79 0.35
CA ARG A 32 4.59 12.43 1.70
C ARG A 32 5.28 11.08 1.79
N SER A 33 5.15 10.23 0.78
CA SER A 33 5.75 8.88 0.76
C SER A 33 5.79 8.29 -0.65
N ILE A 34 6.73 7.37 -0.89
CA ILE A 34 6.74 6.50 -2.08
C ILE A 34 6.21 5.14 -1.65
N GLN A 35 5.08 4.71 -2.21
CA GLN A 35 4.59 3.34 -2.04
C GLN A 35 5.06 2.48 -3.20
N LEU A 36 5.71 1.35 -2.89
CA LEU A 36 6.15 0.36 -3.86
C LEU A 36 5.24 -0.86 -3.77
N ASP A 37 4.68 -1.23 -4.91
CA ASP A 37 3.89 -2.43 -5.09
C ASP A 37 4.69 -3.48 -5.85
N VAL A 38 5.34 -4.36 -5.10
CA VAL A 38 6.14 -5.42 -5.68
C VAL A 38 5.68 -6.72 -5.05
N GLU A 39 5.06 -7.56 -5.87
CA GLU A 39 4.38 -8.78 -5.46
C GLU A 39 5.21 -10.02 -5.84
N PRO A 40 6.25 -10.40 -5.06
CA PRO A 40 7.13 -11.51 -5.43
C PRO A 40 6.39 -12.85 -5.51
N TYR A 41 5.24 -12.96 -4.85
CA TYR A 41 4.40 -14.16 -4.81
C TYR A 41 3.65 -14.45 -6.11
N THR A 42 3.61 -13.50 -7.04
CA THR A 42 3.07 -13.71 -8.39
C THR A 42 4.05 -14.45 -9.32
N LEU A 43 5.33 -14.52 -8.93
CA LEU A 43 6.37 -15.19 -9.70
C LEU A 43 6.29 -16.70 -9.53
N SER A 44 6.52 -17.46 -10.60
CA SER A 44 6.58 -18.93 -10.55
C SER A 44 7.65 -19.44 -9.58
N GLU A 45 8.72 -18.66 -9.42
CA GLU A 45 9.85 -18.91 -8.55
C GLU A 45 9.47 -18.87 -7.07
N TRP A 46 8.41 -18.14 -6.70
CA TRP A 46 7.88 -18.16 -5.34
C TRP A 46 7.39 -19.55 -4.95
N THR A 47 6.67 -20.23 -5.85
CA THR A 47 6.20 -21.61 -5.65
C THR A 47 7.35 -22.61 -5.70
N GLN A 48 8.34 -22.39 -6.58
CA GLN A 48 9.49 -23.30 -6.73
C GLN A 48 10.46 -23.20 -5.54
N ASN A 49 10.72 -21.99 -5.04
CA ASN A 49 11.63 -21.71 -3.94
C ASN A 49 11.27 -20.38 -3.25
N GLN A 50 10.31 -20.44 -2.32
CA GLN A 50 9.82 -19.28 -1.57
C GLN A 50 10.95 -18.57 -0.81
N THR A 51 11.83 -19.32 -0.13
CA THR A 51 12.94 -18.74 0.65
C THR A 51 13.86 -17.91 -0.23
N GLN A 52 14.29 -18.45 -1.38
CA GLN A 52 15.18 -17.74 -2.28
C GLN A 52 14.52 -16.51 -2.90
N THR A 53 13.24 -16.63 -3.29
CA THR A 53 12.49 -15.50 -3.88
C THR A 53 12.26 -14.40 -2.84
N ALA A 54 11.95 -14.76 -1.59
CA ALA A 54 11.88 -13.83 -0.47
C ALA A 54 13.23 -13.14 -0.23
N ASP A 55 14.35 -13.84 -0.32
CA ASP A 55 15.67 -13.22 -0.19
C ASP A 55 15.98 -12.21 -1.30
N TYR A 56 15.61 -12.51 -2.55
CA TYR A 56 15.75 -11.55 -3.65
C TYR A 56 14.87 -10.31 -3.47
N TYR A 57 13.65 -10.49 -2.96
CA TYR A 57 12.78 -9.39 -2.61
C TYR A 57 13.37 -8.52 -1.50
N LEU A 58 13.92 -9.13 -0.45
CA LEU A 58 14.60 -8.40 0.63
C LEU A 58 15.90 -7.72 0.15
N ASP A 59 16.66 -8.32 -0.78
CA ASP A 59 17.82 -7.69 -1.42
C ASP A 59 17.44 -6.44 -2.22
N MET A 60 16.31 -6.50 -2.94
CA MET A 60 15.76 -5.34 -3.64
C MET A 60 15.42 -4.23 -2.65
N ILE A 61 14.71 -4.54 -1.56
CA ILE A 61 14.37 -3.56 -0.54
C ILE A 61 15.64 -2.96 0.11
N ASP A 62 16.66 -3.78 0.39
CA ASP A 62 17.94 -3.32 0.93
C ASP A 62 18.61 -2.30 -0.02
N LYS A 63 18.60 -2.56 -1.34
CA LYS A 63 19.09 -1.61 -2.36
C LYS A 63 18.27 -0.33 -2.39
N LEU A 64 16.94 -0.42 -2.32
CA LEU A 64 16.06 0.75 -2.29
C LEU A 64 16.34 1.64 -1.07
N LYS A 65 16.54 1.04 0.11
CA LYS A 65 16.90 1.75 1.33
C LYS A 65 18.26 2.47 1.21
N GLN A 66 19.23 1.86 0.52
CA GLN A 66 20.54 2.47 0.27
C GLN A 66 20.48 3.73 -0.60
N LEU A 67 19.42 3.92 -1.40
CA LEU A 67 19.21 5.13 -2.19
C LEU A 67 18.89 6.37 -1.34
N LYS A 68 18.61 6.20 -0.03
CA LYS A 68 18.35 7.30 0.92
C LYS A 68 17.31 8.30 0.39
N SER A 69 16.15 7.77 -0.01
CA SER A 69 15.02 8.59 -0.48
C SER A 69 14.75 9.77 0.47
N PRO A 70 14.53 10.99 -0.04
CA PRO A 70 14.24 12.16 0.78
C PRO A 70 12.85 12.10 1.44
N ILE A 71 12.00 11.17 1.00
CA ILE A 71 10.68 10.89 1.57
C ILE A 71 10.56 9.41 1.96
N PRO A 72 9.76 9.07 2.98
CA PRO A 72 9.57 7.70 3.45
C PRO A 72 9.18 6.72 2.35
N LEU A 73 9.76 5.52 2.41
CA LEU A 73 9.36 4.38 1.58
C LEU A 73 8.27 3.58 2.32
N ARG A 74 7.26 3.14 1.56
CA ARG A 74 6.22 2.21 2.00
C ARG A 74 6.19 1.02 1.05
N PHE A 75 6.11 -0.19 1.58
CA PHE A 75 6.05 -1.42 0.79
C PHE A 75 4.65 -2.01 0.94
N ALA A 76 3.99 -2.25 -0.20
CA ALA A 76 2.78 -3.06 -0.22
C ALA A 76 3.17 -4.52 0.01
N ILE A 77 2.54 -5.17 0.99
CA ILE A 77 2.72 -6.59 1.27
C ILE A 77 1.36 -7.26 1.40
N PRO A 78 1.21 -8.54 1.05
CA PRO A 78 -0.03 -9.24 1.27
C PRO A 78 -0.16 -9.57 2.76
N ARG A 79 -1.40 -9.57 3.26
CA ARG A 79 -1.74 -9.83 4.68
C ARG A 79 -1.24 -11.16 5.27
N TRP A 80 -0.73 -12.09 4.46
CA TRP A 80 -0.29 -13.41 4.90
C TRP A 80 1.24 -13.53 5.01
N PHE A 81 2.00 -12.46 4.73
CA PHE A 81 3.46 -12.45 4.92
C PHE A 81 3.87 -12.62 6.39
N ASP A 82 3.00 -12.32 7.33
CA ASP A 82 3.22 -12.53 8.76
C ASP A 82 3.10 -14.00 9.19
N GLY A 83 2.55 -14.86 8.34
CA GLY A 83 2.50 -16.31 8.52
C GLY A 83 3.77 -17.02 8.03
N ILE A 84 4.67 -16.31 7.35
CA ILE A 84 5.90 -16.89 6.78
C ILE A 84 7.06 -16.67 7.74
N SER A 85 7.54 -17.75 8.36
CA SER A 85 8.81 -17.73 9.08
C SER A 85 9.97 -17.73 8.08
N HIS A 86 10.83 -16.70 8.14
CA HIS A 86 12.00 -16.56 7.27
C HIS A 86 13.27 -16.46 8.12
N THR A 87 14.39 -16.98 7.60
CA THR A 87 15.70 -16.88 8.27
C THR A 87 16.70 -16.23 7.33
N ARG A 88 17.29 -15.12 7.78
CA ARG A 88 18.27 -14.35 7.00
C ARG A 88 19.31 -13.77 7.93
N ASN A 89 20.59 -13.93 7.57
CA ASN A 89 21.74 -13.45 8.36
C ASN A 89 21.74 -13.92 9.82
N GLY A 90 21.34 -15.16 10.06
CA GLY A 90 21.30 -15.76 11.42
C GLY A 90 20.12 -15.29 12.29
N VAL A 91 19.19 -14.49 11.76
CA VAL A 91 17.99 -14.05 12.45
C VAL A 91 16.77 -14.75 11.83
N THR A 92 15.90 -15.29 12.66
CA THR A 92 14.62 -15.89 12.25
C THR A 92 13.46 -15.05 12.76
N LYS A 93 12.58 -14.63 11.86
CA LYS A 93 11.36 -13.88 12.16
C LYS A 93 10.38 -13.90 10.98
N LYS A 94 9.22 -13.25 11.13
CA LYS A 94 8.22 -13.19 10.06
C LYS A 94 8.75 -12.44 8.84
N LEU A 95 8.33 -12.81 7.63
CA LEU A 95 8.73 -12.10 6.41
C LEU A 95 8.24 -10.64 6.42
N SER A 96 7.01 -10.38 6.90
CA SER A 96 6.49 -9.03 7.08
C SER A 96 7.41 -8.17 7.96
N GLU A 97 7.92 -8.72 9.06
CA GLU A 97 8.86 -8.05 9.95
C GLU A 97 10.21 -7.75 9.27
N PHE A 98 10.69 -8.59 8.34
CA PHE A 98 11.89 -8.27 7.57
C PHE A 98 11.68 -7.07 6.65
N VAL A 99 10.51 -6.96 6.00
CA VAL A 99 10.16 -5.80 5.17
C VAL A 99 10.04 -4.55 6.05
N GLN A 100 9.38 -4.69 7.19
CA GLN A 100 9.08 -3.58 8.09
C GLN A 100 10.32 -2.95 8.75
N ASP A 101 11.41 -3.68 8.95
CA ASP A 101 12.70 -3.08 9.36
C ASP A 101 13.27 -2.06 8.35
N ARG A 102 12.75 -2.04 7.12
CA ARG A 102 13.29 -1.27 6.01
C ARG A 102 12.38 -0.12 5.58
N GLY A 103 11.12 -0.12 5.97
CA GLY A 103 10.18 0.96 5.66
C GLY A 103 8.79 0.74 6.21
N ASN A 104 7.90 1.68 5.91
CA ASN A 104 6.49 1.58 6.28
C ASN A 104 5.81 0.46 5.49
N LEU A 105 4.66 0.00 5.97
CA LEU A 105 3.85 -1.01 5.27
C LEU A 105 2.54 -0.41 4.77
N MET A 106 2.12 -0.89 3.60
CA MET A 106 0.71 -0.95 3.21
C MET A 106 0.36 -2.43 3.19
N ILE A 107 -0.58 -2.85 4.02
CA ILE A 107 -1.02 -4.24 4.02
C ILE A 107 -2.14 -4.34 3.00
N MET A 108 -1.97 -5.17 1.97
CA MET A 108 -3.07 -5.59 1.09
C MET A 108 -3.93 -6.57 1.88
N ASP A 109 -4.70 -6.03 2.82
CA ASP A 109 -5.61 -6.74 3.71
C ASP A 109 -6.96 -6.94 3.02
N TYR A 110 -6.88 -7.54 1.84
CA TYR A 110 -7.99 -7.77 0.96
C TYR A 110 -8.87 -8.87 1.56
N VAL A 111 -9.84 -8.40 2.35
CA VAL A 111 -10.90 -9.13 3.02
C VAL A 111 -12.16 -8.29 2.98
N ASN A 112 -13.32 -8.90 3.25
CA ASN A 112 -14.61 -8.20 3.22
C ASN A 112 -15.31 -8.13 4.57
N SER A 113 -14.51 -7.99 5.64
CA SER A 113 -14.97 -7.85 7.02
C SER A 113 -14.00 -7.02 7.86
N GLY A 114 -14.50 -6.00 8.54
CA GLY A 114 -13.68 -5.12 9.39
C GLY A 114 -13.03 -5.85 10.57
N THR A 115 -13.73 -6.83 11.16
CA THR A 115 -13.18 -7.66 12.25
C THR A 115 -12.03 -8.53 11.78
N ARG A 116 -12.15 -9.05 10.55
CA ARG A 116 -11.08 -9.81 9.91
C ARG A 116 -9.88 -8.93 9.60
N ALA A 117 -10.11 -7.74 9.03
CA ALA A 117 -9.04 -6.81 8.70
C ALA A 117 -8.26 -6.37 9.95
N VAL A 118 -8.96 -5.99 11.02
CA VAL A 118 -8.34 -5.68 12.31
C VAL A 118 -7.46 -6.84 12.81
N ARG A 119 -7.97 -8.08 12.73
CA ARG A 119 -7.23 -9.24 13.21
C ARG A 119 -5.96 -9.48 12.41
N ASP A 120 -6.06 -9.46 11.08
CA ASP A 120 -4.95 -9.77 10.19
C ASP A 120 -3.87 -8.66 10.27
N ALA A 121 -4.25 -7.37 10.30
CA ALA A 121 -3.29 -6.25 10.42
C ALA A 121 -2.66 -6.06 11.82
N SER A 122 -3.20 -6.71 12.87
CA SER A 122 -2.80 -6.44 14.24
C SER A 122 -1.32 -6.71 14.51
N THR A 123 -0.72 -7.74 13.92
CA THR A 123 0.67 -8.11 14.28
C THR A 123 1.69 -7.12 13.72
N GLU A 124 1.46 -6.64 12.51
CA GLU A 124 2.26 -5.64 11.80
C GLU A 124 2.14 -4.27 12.47
N ILE A 125 0.93 -3.87 12.88
CA ILE A 125 0.71 -2.63 13.63
C ILE A 125 1.43 -2.68 14.99
N GLN A 126 1.43 -3.82 15.68
CA GLN A 126 2.18 -3.97 16.94
C GLN A 126 3.69 -4.02 16.71
N TYR A 127 4.17 -4.65 15.64
CA TYR A 127 5.59 -4.65 15.30
C TYR A 127 6.10 -3.27 14.87
N ALA A 128 5.22 -2.47 14.25
CA ALA A 128 5.51 -1.10 13.84
C ALA A 128 5.94 -0.21 15.01
N LEU A 129 5.33 -0.40 16.19
CA LEU A 129 5.70 0.32 17.41
C LEU A 129 7.15 0.03 17.83
N LYS A 130 7.63 -1.19 17.61
CA LYS A 130 9.00 -1.61 17.92
C LYS A 130 10.01 -1.11 16.90
N SER A 131 9.62 -1.12 15.62
CA SER A 131 10.48 -0.74 14.50
C SER A 131 10.46 0.76 14.19
N GLY A 132 9.57 1.53 14.82
CA GLY A 132 9.40 2.97 14.56
C GLY A 132 8.82 3.26 13.18
N THR A 133 8.09 2.31 12.61
CA THR A 133 7.48 2.41 11.27
C THR A 133 5.98 2.67 11.36
N ARG A 134 5.37 2.92 10.20
CA ARG A 134 3.93 3.15 10.05
C ARG A 134 3.27 2.09 9.17
N VAL A 135 1.98 1.87 9.39
CA VAL A 135 1.18 0.88 8.69
C VAL A 135 -0.11 1.51 8.18
N VAL A 136 -0.41 1.26 6.91
CA VAL A 136 -1.72 1.51 6.29
C VAL A 136 -2.41 0.17 6.06
N VAL A 137 -3.70 0.07 6.36
CA VAL A 137 -4.52 -1.12 6.13
C VAL A 137 -5.29 -0.95 4.82
N GLY A 138 -5.06 -1.81 3.84
CA GLY A 138 -5.69 -1.75 2.51
C GLY A 138 -6.87 -2.70 2.38
N ILE A 139 -7.98 -2.21 1.84
CA ILE A 139 -9.20 -2.98 1.56
C ILE A 139 -9.48 -2.96 0.04
N GLU A 140 -10.10 -3.99 -0.51
CA GLU A 140 -10.39 -4.11 -1.95
C GLU A 140 -11.89 -3.96 -2.25
N THR A 141 -12.22 -3.33 -3.38
CA THR A 141 -13.59 -3.11 -3.89
C THR A 141 -13.79 -3.61 -5.32
N MET A 142 -12.72 -3.98 -6.02
CA MET A 142 -12.76 -4.61 -7.34
C MET A 142 -13.42 -5.99 -7.27
N GLU A 143 -14.16 -6.36 -8.32
CA GLU A 143 -14.66 -7.73 -8.46
C GLU A 143 -13.49 -8.73 -8.58
N LEU A 144 -13.47 -9.72 -7.69
CA LEU A 144 -12.48 -10.79 -7.68
C LEU A 144 -13.19 -12.15 -7.79
N PRO A 145 -13.52 -12.63 -9.00
CA PRO A 145 -14.30 -13.86 -9.16
C PRO A 145 -13.64 -15.10 -8.55
N SER A 146 -12.32 -15.17 -8.54
CA SER A 146 -11.55 -16.27 -7.94
C SER A 146 -11.46 -16.18 -6.42
N GLU A 147 -11.68 -15.00 -5.82
CA GLU A 147 -11.50 -14.73 -4.39
C GLU A 147 -12.58 -13.78 -3.85
N PRO A 148 -13.87 -14.17 -3.84
CA PRO A 148 -14.97 -13.28 -3.45
C PRO A 148 -14.93 -12.84 -1.99
N THR A 149 -14.18 -13.53 -1.13
CA THR A 149 -13.97 -13.14 0.27
C THR A 149 -12.88 -12.08 0.45
N ALA A 150 -12.12 -11.79 -0.61
CA ALA A 150 -11.04 -10.80 -0.61
C ALA A 150 -11.50 -9.40 -1.04
N THR A 151 -12.79 -9.19 -1.30
CA THR A 151 -13.30 -7.91 -1.82
C THR A 151 -14.66 -7.55 -1.25
N TYR A 152 -14.90 -6.25 -1.08
CA TYR A 152 -16.22 -5.69 -0.80
C TYR A 152 -17.13 -5.63 -2.03
N PHE A 153 -16.70 -6.09 -3.19
CA PHE A 153 -17.59 -6.21 -4.34
C PHE A 153 -18.85 -7.03 -3.99
N GLY A 154 -20.02 -6.52 -4.37
CA GLY A 154 -21.32 -7.11 -4.02
C GLY A 154 -21.83 -6.77 -2.61
N LYS A 155 -21.05 -6.08 -1.78
CA LYS A 155 -21.50 -5.51 -0.50
C LYS A 155 -22.20 -4.18 -0.70
N SER A 156 -22.97 -3.76 0.30
CA SER A 156 -23.44 -2.38 0.37
C SER A 156 -22.31 -1.44 0.82
N PHE A 157 -22.39 -0.20 0.42
CA PHE A 157 -21.48 0.83 0.94
C PHE A 157 -21.65 1.09 2.44
N GLN A 158 -22.85 0.91 3.00
CA GLN A 158 -23.01 0.99 4.45
C GLN A 158 -22.20 -0.09 5.17
N GLU A 159 -22.12 -1.31 4.62
CA GLU A 159 -21.24 -2.35 5.15
C GLU A 159 -19.77 -1.94 5.06
N LEU A 160 -19.31 -1.45 3.89
CA LEU A 160 -17.92 -0.96 3.75
C LEU A 160 -17.63 0.16 4.75
N GLU A 161 -18.46 1.19 4.82
CA GLU A 161 -18.23 2.34 5.71
C GLU A 161 -18.27 1.96 7.19
N ASN A 162 -19.14 1.05 7.59
CA ASN A 162 -19.16 0.54 8.95
C ASN A 162 -17.83 -0.16 9.28
N ASP A 163 -17.32 -0.97 8.36
CA ASP A 163 -16.05 -1.69 8.55
C ASP A 163 -14.83 -0.76 8.50
N LEU A 164 -14.80 0.24 7.61
CA LEU A 164 -13.75 1.26 7.59
C LEU A 164 -13.72 2.05 8.90
N ASN A 165 -14.89 2.48 9.40
CA ASN A 165 -14.99 3.16 10.69
C ASN A 165 -14.57 2.25 11.85
N PHE A 166 -14.88 0.95 11.77
CA PHE A 166 -14.47 -0.02 12.79
C PHE A 166 -12.95 -0.19 12.82
N ILE A 167 -12.29 -0.30 11.66
CA ILE A 167 -10.82 -0.38 11.56
C ILE A 167 -10.18 0.89 12.13
N GLU A 168 -10.63 2.06 11.69
CA GLU A 168 -10.14 3.37 12.15
C GLU A 168 -10.27 3.52 13.68
N ASN A 169 -11.46 3.25 14.23
CA ASN A 169 -11.68 3.37 15.67
C ASN A 169 -10.88 2.36 16.49
N THR A 170 -10.57 1.19 15.91
CA THR A 170 -9.78 0.17 16.61
C THR A 170 -8.31 0.57 16.73
N PHE A 171 -7.76 1.22 15.69
CA PHE A 171 -6.33 1.53 15.64
C PHE A 171 -5.96 2.99 15.88
N ASN A 172 -6.91 3.92 16.00
CA ASN A 172 -6.64 5.36 16.17
C ASN A 172 -5.72 5.72 17.36
N GLY A 173 -5.69 4.89 18.42
CA GLY A 173 -4.81 5.08 19.59
C GLY A 173 -3.39 4.55 19.39
N ASN A 174 -3.11 3.85 18.29
CA ASN A 174 -1.81 3.31 17.97
C ASN A 174 -1.01 4.29 17.11
N ALA A 175 0.11 4.78 17.64
CA ALA A 175 0.95 5.79 16.96
C ALA A 175 1.57 5.32 15.63
N SER A 176 1.61 4.00 15.39
CA SER A 176 2.10 3.43 14.13
C SER A 176 1.00 3.18 13.10
N TYR A 177 -0.27 3.30 13.46
CA TYR A 177 -1.36 3.26 12.49
C TYR A 177 -1.44 4.61 11.74
N GLU A 178 -1.42 4.55 10.41
CA GLU A 178 -1.45 5.73 9.54
C GLU A 178 -2.81 5.93 8.86
N GLY A 179 -3.62 4.88 8.77
CA GLY A 179 -4.97 4.95 8.22
C GLY A 179 -5.38 3.71 7.44
N VAL A 180 -6.58 3.76 6.89
CA VAL A 180 -7.12 2.77 5.96
C VAL A 180 -7.08 3.29 4.52
N ALA A 181 -6.79 2.42 3.56
CA ALA A 181 -6.82 2.69 2.13
C ALA A 181 -7.84 1.77 1.44
N VAL A 182 -8.47 2.27 0.37
CA VAL A 182 -9.42 1.48 -0.44
C VAL A 182 -8.89 1.37 -1.86
N HIS A 183 -8.63 0.13 -2.27
CA HIS A 183 -8.26 -0.25 -3.61
C HIS A 183 -9.52 -0.59 -4.43
N ASP A 184 -9.67 -0.15 -5.68
CA ASP A 184 -9.04 1.04 -6.28
C ASP A 184 -10.08 2.18 -6.41
N TYR A 185 -9.64 3.38 -6.80
CA TYR A 185 -10.53 4.54 -6.93
C TYR A 185 -11.64 4.33 -7.97
N LYS A 186 -11.36 3.64 -9.08
CA LYS A 186 -12.36 3.39 -10.14
C LYS A 186 -13.47 2.51 -9.61
N TRP A 187 -13.13 1.43 -8.92
CA TRP A 187 -14.08 0.51 -8.31
C TRP A 187 -14.80 1.13 -7.12
N TYR A 188 -14.09 1.86 -6.25
CA TYR A 188 -14.71 2.61 -5.16
C TYR A 188 -15.71 3.65 -5.66
N LYS A 189 -15.39 4.37 -6.75
CA LYS A 189 -16.32 5.33 -7.38
C LYS A 189 -17.56 4.62 -7.91
N ASN A 190 -17.42 3.49 -8.59
CA ASN A 190 -18.58 2.71 -9.05
C ASN A 190 -19.41 2.19 -7.87
N PHE A 191 -18.74 1.75 -6.81
CA PHE A 191 -19.35 1.29 -5.57
C PHE A 191 -20.17 2.39 -4.86
N THR A 192 -19.82 3.67 -5.07
CA THR A 192 -20.44 4.84 -4.44
C THR A 192 -21.44 5.60 -5.32
N GLN A 193 -21.63 5.24 -6.60
CA GLN A 193 -22.47 6.00 -7.55
C GLN A 193 -23.97 6.10 -7.19
N ASN A 194 -24.48 5.28 -6.28
CA ASN A 194 -25.88 5.30 -5.84
C ASN A 194 -26.10 6.09 -4.52
N PHE A 195 -25.15 6.94 -4.10
CA PHE A 195 -25.23 7.69 -2.84
C PHE A 195 -25.75 9.12 -2.98
N THR A 196 -26.67 9.49 -2.08
CA THR A 196 -27.28 10.84 -1.98
C THR A 196 -26.89 11.59 -0.70
N GLN A 197 -26.04 11.03 0.17
CA GLN A 197 -25.64 11.68 1.42
C GLN A 197 -24.20 12.22 1.33
N PRO A 198 -23.95 13.47 1.77
CA PRO A 198 -22.61 14.05 1.76
C PRO A 198 -21.67 13.31 2.72
N PHE A 199 -20.41 13.20 2.32
CA PHE A 199 -19.32 12.66 3.14
C PHE A 199 -19.14 13.51 4.41
N SER A 200 -19.61 13.04 5.56
CA SER A 200 -19.39 13.72 6.84
C SER A 200 -18.79 12.77 7.87
N SER A 201 -17.46 12.85 8.06
CA SER A 201 -16.75 12.78 9.35
C SER A 201 -15.38 12.09 9.34
N VAL A 202 -14.97 11.38 8.28
CA VAL A 202 -13.67 10.69 8.25
C VAL A 202 -12.69 11.47 7.38
N LYS A 203 -11.51 11.81 7.91
CA LYS A 203 -10.39 12.31 7.11
C LYS A 203 -9.92 11.17 6.21
N ARG A 204 -10.31 11.19 4.94
CA ARG A 204 -9.86 10.23 3.94
C ARG A 204 -8.82 10.90 3.08
N ASP A 205 -7.62 10.33 3.04
CA ASP A 205 -6.63 10.65 2.01
C ASP A 205 -6.85 9.73 0.82
N LEU A 206 -6.87 10.32 -0.38
CA LEU A 206 -6.95 9.58 -1.63
C LEU A 206 -5.54 9.15 -2.04
N TYR A 207 -5.31 7.84 -2.02
CA TYR A 207 -4.07 7.26 -2.51
C TYR A 207 -4.22 6.93 -3.99
N VAL A 208 -3.34 7.49 -4.82
CA VAL A 208 -3.30 7.18 -6.26
C VAL A 208 -2.21 6.16 -6.50
N TRP A 209 -2.60 5.04 -7.09
CA TRP A 209 -1.73 3.96 -7.48
C TRP A 209 -1.72 3.85 -9.00
N ASP A 210 -1.24 4.91 -9.64
CA ASP A 210 -1.10 4.92 -11.08
C ASP A 210 0.16 5.68 -11.46
N SER A 211 1.13 4.94 -11.99
CA SER A 211 2.34 5.54 -12.55
C SER A 211 1.98 6.52 -13.66
N ASP A 212 0.90 6.31 -14.41
CA ASP A 212 0.47 7.20 -15.46
C ASP A 212 -0.01 8.56 -14.92
N VAL A 213 -0.69 8.61 -13.77
CA VAL A 213 -1.06 9.89 -13.14
C VAL A 213 0.18 10.71 -12.74
N ILE A 214 1.28 10.03 -12.41
CA ILE A 214 2.56 10.69 -12.10
C ILE A 214 3.36 10.98 -13.39
N LEU A 215 3.34 10.10 -14.38
CA LEU A 215 4.25 10.14 -15.53
C LEU A 215 3.65 10.86 -16.74
N LYS A 216 2.32 10.90 -16.85
CA LYS A 216 1.58 11.45 -17.99
C LYS A 216 0.74 12.64 -17.52
N GLU A 217 1.13 13.83 -18.00
CA GLU A 217 0.43 15.07 -17.68
C GLU A 217 -1.07 15.00 -17.99
N SER A 218 -1.47 14.34 -19.08
CA SER A 218 -2.88 14.17 -19.44
C SER A 218 -3.68 13.35 -18.42
N ALA A 219 -3.11 12.25 -17.93
CA ALA A 219 -3.74 11.42 -16.90
C ALA A 219 -3.77 12.16 -15.56
N ARG A 220 -2.74 12.95 -15.25
CA ARG A 220 -2.71 13.83 -14.08
C ARG A 220 -3.83 14.87 -14.10
N GLN A 221 -4.00 15.55 -15.22
CA GLN A 221 -5.02 16.58 -15.38
C GLN A 221 -6.42 15.98 -15.29
N GLU A 222 -6.68 14.83 -15.92
CA GLU A 222 -7.95 14.12 -15.78
C GLU A 222 -8.22 13.72 -14.33
N PHE A 223 -7.23 13.18 -13.63
CA PHE A 223 -7.33 12.83 -12.22
C PHE A 223 -7.67 14.05 -11.34
N LEU A 224 -6.93 15.15 -11.45
CA LEU A 224 -7.21 16.40 -10.73
C LEU A 224 -8.58 16.98 -11.07
N LEU A 225 -9.07 16.76 -12.30
CA LEU A 225 -10.40 17.15 -12.69
C LEU A 225 -11.47 16.35 -11.94
N THR A 226 -11.26 15.05 -11.76
CA THR A 226 -12.19 14.12 -11.09
C THR A 226 -12.16 14.17 -9.56
N CYS A 227 -11.09 14.72 -8.96
CA CYS A 227 -10.94 14.89 -7.51
C CYS A 227 -10.70 16.36 -7.12
N PRO A 228 -11.77 17.18 -7.02
CA PRO A 228 -11.65 18.62 -6.80
C PRO A 228 -10.97 19.01 -5.48
N SER A 229 -11.05 18.15 -4.45
CA SER A 229 -10.46 18.38 -3.13
C SER A 229 -8.92 18.46 -3.13
N LEU A 230 -8.26 18.05 -4.22
CA LEU A 230 -6.81 18.14 -4.39
C LEU A 230 -6.37 19.39 -5.18
N ARG A 231 -7.31 20.24 -5.64
CA ARG A 231 -6.97 21.45 -6.42
C ARG A 231 -6.59 22.67 -5.57
N GLU A 232 -6.89 22.66 -4.27
CA GLU A 232 -6.73 23.84 -3.39
C GLU A 232 -5.61 23.70 -2.34
N SER A 233 -4.68 22.74 -2.49
CA SER A 233 -3.57 22.52 -1.55
C SER A 233 -2.19 22.74 -2.15
#